data_AF-A0A2R4ZW37-F1
#
_entry.id   AF-A0A2R4ZW37-F1
#
_cell.length_a   1.000
_cell.length_b   1.000
_cell.length_c   1.000
_cell.angle_alpha   90.00
_cell.angle_beta   90.00
_cell.angle_gamma   90.00
#
_symmetry.space_group_name_H-M   'P 1'
#
loop_
_entity.id
_entity.type
_entity.pdbx_description
1 polymer ?
#
loop_
_entity_poly.entity_id
_entity_poly.type
_entity_poly.pdbx_seq_one_letter_code
_entity_poly.pdbx_strand_id
1 'polypeptide(L)' 'MLEFKEEATASDYAIKASALSKGALCVSVSSRLSRMLEDSGFETHFLDHDGFRGITMKVFKIIAIYHQLLM' A
#
# COMPACT_ATOMS: atom_id res chain seq x y z
N MET A 1 -6.14 -8.94 -6.19
CA MET A 1 -6.64 -8.00 -5.16
C MET A 1 -5.63 -7.98 -4.03
N LEU A 2 -5.24 -6.80 -3.56
CA LEU A 2 -4.40 -6.62 -2.37
C LEU A 2 -5.27 -6.14 -1.22
N GLU A 3 -5.07 -6.71 -0.03
CA GLU A 3 -5.79 -6.32 1.19
C GLU A 3 -4.82 -5.70 2.20
N PHE A 4 -5.18 -4.52 2.71
CA PHE A 4 -4.46 -3.89 3.80
C PHE A 4 -4.91 -4.45 5.16
N LYS A 5 -3.93 -4.99 5.86
CA LYS A 5 -4.00 -5.54 7.21
C LYS A 5 -4.02 -4.45 8.28
N GLU A 6 -4.52 -4.78 9.47
CA GLU A 6 -4.50 -3.87 10.64
C GLU A 6 -3.18 -3.99 11.43
N GLU A 7 -2.44 -5.06 11.19
CA GLU A 7 -1.12 -5.31 11.78
C GLU A 7 -0.10 -4.25 11.32
N ALA A 8 0.65 -3.75 12.27
CA ALA A 8 1.79 -2.86 12.07
C ALA A 8 3.04 -3.50 12.68
N THR A 9 4.15 -3.43 11.96
CA THR A 9 5.44 -3.98 12.38
C THR A 9 6.53 -2.94 12.20
N ALA A 10 7.46 -2.88 13.16
CA ALA A 10 8.60 -1.96 13.13
C ALA A 10 9.84 -2.61 13.75
N SER A 11 11.02 -2.02 13.49
CA SER A 11 12.33 -2.51 13.95
C SER A 11 12.56 -4.00 13.64
N ASP A 12 12.47 -4.36 12.35
CA ASP A 12 12.61 -5.76 11.89
C ASP A 12 11.74 -6.76 12.66
N TYR A 13 10.45 -6.40 12.83
CA TYR A 13 9.46 -7.18 13.58
C TYR A 13 9.67 -7.27 15.10
N ALA A 14 10.67 -6.58 15.67
CA ALA A 14 10.82 -6.49 17.12
C ALA A 14 9.61 -5.81 17.79
N ILE A 15 8.96 -4.89 17.07
CA ILE A 15 7.72 -4.23 17.50
C ILE A 15 6.57 -4.73 16.62
N LYS A 16 5.50 -5.20 17.26
CA LYS A 16 4.24 -5.62 16.62
C LYS A 16 3.07 -4.99 17.34
N ALA A 17 2.15 -4.44 16.58
CA ALA A 17 0.91 -3.87 17.10
C ALA A 17 -0.23 -4.11 16.11
N SER A 18 -1.46 -3.90 16.56
CA SER A 18 -2.63 -3.73 15.70
C SER A 18 -3.16 -2.31 15.91
N ALA A 19 -3.45 -1.62 14.82
CA ALA A 19 -4.01 -0.28 14.86
C ALA A 19 -5.35 -0.30 14.13
N LEU A 20 -6.45 -0.08 14.86
CA LEU A 20 -7.79 -0.12 14.29
C LEU A 20 -7.93 0.90 13.15
N SER A 21 -8.56 0.46 12.05
CA SER A 21 -8.81 1.27 10.84
C SER A 21 -7.57 1.69 10.05
N LYS A 22 -6.37 1.20 10.42
CA LYS A 22 -5.16 1.42 9.63
C LYS A 22 -5.32 0.86 8.22
N GLY A 23 -5.94 -0.32 8.08
CA GLY A 23 -6.18 -0.93 6.78
C GLY A 23 -6.99 -0.02 5.85
N ALA A 24 -8.10 0.52 6.38
CA ALA A 24 -8.97 1.43 5.63
C ALA A 24 -8.29 2.75 5.28
N LEU A 25 -7.52 3.32 6.21
CA LEU A 25 -6.73 4.52 5.97
C LEU A 25 -5.69 4.28 4.87
N CYS A 26 -4.99 3.16 4.91
CA CYS A 26 -3.99 2.79 3.91
C CYS A 26 -4.61 2.66 2.51
N VAL A 27 -5.80 2.06 2.37
CA VAL A 27 -6.51 2.02 1.08
C VAL A 27 -6.81 3.42 0.57
N SER A 28 -7.40 4.27 1.41
CA SER A 28 -7.80 5.62 1.01
C SER A 28 -6.60 6.45 0.55
N VAL A 29 -5.52 6.46 1.34
CA VAL A 29 -4.30 7.20 1.04
C VAL A 29 -3.61 6.63 -0.20
N SER A 30 -3.42 5.32 -0.29
CA SER A 30 -2.72 4.69 -1.42
C SER A 30 -3.47 4.90 -2.73
N SER A 31 -4.80 4.80 -2.70
CA SER A 31 -5.64 5.04 -3.88
C SER A 31 -5.55 6.48 -4.36
N ARG A 32 -5.62 7.44 -3.44
CA ARG A 32 -5.47 8.86 -3.77
C ARG A 32 -4.10 9.17 -4.39
N LEU A 33 -3.03 8.68 -3.77
CA LEU A 33 -1.68 8.90 -4.27
C LEU A 33 -1.44 8.23 -5.63
N SER A 34 -1.98 7.02 -5.83
CA SER A 34 -1.86 6.33 -7.12
C SER A 34 -2.54 7.11 -8.24
N ARG A 35 -3.78 7.60 -8.01
CA ARG A 35 -4.47 8.46 -8.99
C ARG A 35 -3.68 9.73 -9.29
N MET A 36 -3.14 10.40 -8.27
CA MET A 36 -2.31 11.61 -8.47
C MET A 36 -1.07 11.34 -9.34
N LEU A 37 -0.44 10.16 -9.18
CA LEU A 37 0.69 9.75 -10.01
C LEU A 37 0.26 9.47 -11.45
N GLU A 38 -0.87 8.79 -11.65
CA GLU A 38 -1.43 8.50 -12.98
C GLU A 38 -1.84 9.78 -13.71
N ASP A 39 -2.48 10.72 -13.01
CA ASP A 39 -2.82 12.05 -13.53
C ASP A 39 -1.58 12.84 -13.95
N SER A 40 -0.42 12.55 -13.34
CA SER A 40 0.88 13.15 -13.67
C SER A 40 1.64 12.38 -14.77
N GLY A 41 1.06 11.33 -15.35
CA GLY A 41 1.65 10.54 -16.42
C GLY A 41 2.53 9.37 -15.99
N PHE A 42 2.57 9.04 -14.68
CA PHE A 42 3.28 7.86 -14.19
C PHE A 42 2.36 6.64 -14.20
N GLU A 43 2.80 5.55 -14.84
CA GLU A 43 2.06 4.30 -14.78
C GLU A 43 2.14 3.69 -13.38
N THR A 44 0.98 3.32 -12.82
CA THR A 44 0.90 2.54 -11.59
C THR A 44 0.23 1.18 -11.85
N HIS A 45 0.26 0.33 -10.82
CA HIS A 45 -0.47 -0.92 -10.81
C HIS A 45 -1.92 -0.76 -10.31
N PHE A 46 -2.31 0.43 -9.82
CA PHE A 46 -3.64 0.68 -9.29
C PHE A 46 -4.71 0.59 -10.39
N LEU A 47 -5.89 0.08 -10.05
CA LEU A 47 -7.08 0.09 -10.92
C LEU A 47 -8.26 0.72 -10.20
N ASP A 48 -8.61 0.20 -9.02
CA ASP A 48 -9.66 0.76 -8.16
C ASP A 48 -9.57 0.24 -6.72
N HIS A 49 -10.44 0.67 -5.81
CA HIS A 49 -10.55 0.13 -4.45
C HIS A 49 -11.98 -0.31 -4.09
N ASP A 50 -12.11 -1.26 -3.16
CA ASP A 50 -13.41 -1.81 -2.73
C ASP A 50 -14.20 -0.89 -1.79
N GLY A 51 -13.61 0.23 -1.36
CA GLY A 51 -14.20 1.18 -0.42
C GLY A 51 -14.01 0.80 1.05
N PHE A 52 -13.26 -0.27 1.32
CA PHE A 52 -12.92 -0.73 2.67
C PHE A 52 -11.41 -0.94 2.81
N ARG A 53 -10.92 -2.18 2.64
CA ARG A 53 -9.51 -2.56 2.89
C ARG A 53 -8.83 -3.17 1.67
N GLY A 54 -9.48 -3.20 0.52
CA GLY A 54 -8.99 -3.80 -0.71
C GLY A 54 -8.65 -2.81 -1.82
N ILE A 55 -7.56 -3.09 -2.53
CA ILE A 55 -7.21 -2.47 -3.82
C ILE A 55 -7.22 -3.53 -4.93
N THR A 56 -7.89 -3.22 -6.02
CA THR A 56 -7.78 -3.93 -7.30
C THR A 56 -6.59 -3.37 -8.06
N MET A 57 -5.74 -4.26 -8.57
CA MET A 57 -4.50 -3.88 -9.24
C MET A 57 -4.25 -4.75 -10.46
N LYS A 58 -3.48 -4.21 -11.41
CA LYS A 58 -2.88 -4.97 -12.51
C LYS A 58 -2.04 -6.11 -11.92
N VAL A 59 -1.95 -7.23 -12.62
CA VAL A 59 -1.00 -8.29 -12.27
C VAL A 59 0.37 -7.89 -12.80
N PHE A 60 1.39 -7.90 -11.94
CA PHE A 60 2.76 -7.57 -12.31
C PHE A 60 3.76 -8.43 -11.53
N LYS A 61 5.00 -8.46 -12.00
CA LYS A 61 6.13 -9.08 -11.30
C LYS A 61 6.89 -8.00 -10.54
N ILE A 62 7.00 -8.14 -9.22
CA ILE A 62 7.82 -7.25 -8.39
C ILE A 62 9.31 -7.48 -8.71
N ILE A 63 10.04 -6.39 -8.96
CA ILE A 63 11.50 -6.39 -8.94
C ILE A 63 11.93 -6.01 -7.53
N ALA A 64 12.58 -6.92 -6.80
CA ALA A 64 12.92 -6.75 -5.39
C ALA A 64 14.14 -5.83 -5.20
N ILE A 65 13.96 -4.54 -5.49
CA ILE A 65 14.93 -3.48 -5.20
C ILE A 65 14.36 -2.64 -4.07
N TYR A 66 14.95 -2.76 -2.89
CA TYR A 66 14.58 -1.95 -1.73
C TYR A 66 15.71 -0.97 -1.46
N HIS A 67 15.42 0.33 -1.41
CA HIS A 67 16.37 1.30 -0.88
C HIS A 67 16.44 1.11 0.63
N GLN A 68 17.51 0.48 1.09
CA GLN A 68 17.83 0.39 2.50
C GLN A 68 18.22 1.81 2.95
N LEU A 69 17.27 2.55 3.52
CA LEU A 69 17.59 3.73 4.30
C LEU A 69 18.31 3.21 5.54
N LEU A 70 19.64 3.15 5.44
CA LEU A 70 20.57 3.06 6.55
C LEU A 70 20.29 4.24 7.49
N MET A 71 19.58 3.99 8.57
CA MET A 71 19.62 4.79 9.79
C MET A 71 19.62 3.83 10.98
#